data_AF-A0A2A2H8F5-F1
#
_entry.id   AF-A0A2A2H8F5-F1
#
_cell.length_a   1.000
_cell.length_b   1.000
_cell.length_c   1.000
_cell.angle_alpha   90.00
_cell.angle_beta   90.00
_cell.angle_gamma   90.00
#
_symmetry.space_group_name_H-M   'P 1'
#
loop_
_entity.id
_entity.type
_entity.pdbx_description
1 polymer ?
#
loop_
_entity_poly.entity_id
_entity_poly.type
_entity_poly.pdbx_seq_one_letter_code
_entity_poly.pdbx_strand_id
1 'polypeptide(L)' 'MDNFDDMDIANDFLDAAYKCKPNNLEPLLQKIELKIKNNDHTDKTLLRARMIVTSKLALYYSK' A
#
# COMPACT_ATOMS: atom_id res chain seq x y z
N MET A 1 -13.43 13.89 -15.59
CA MET A 1 -12.14 14.59 -15.71
C MET A 1 -11.30 14.13 -14.53
N ASP A 2 -10.96 12.84 -14.42
CA ASP A 2 -10.70 12.21 -13.10
C ASP A 2 -9.60 11.14 -13.14
N ASN A 3 -8.44 11.42 -13.71
CA ASN A 3 -7.29 10.49 -13.68
C ASN A 3 -6.11 10.97 -12.83
N PHE A 4 -6.18 12.17 -12.25
CA PHE A 4 -5.11 12.73 -11.42
C PHE A 4 -5.18 12.22 -9.96
N ASP A 5 -6.37 12.09 -9.39
CA ASP A 5 -6.55 11.73 -7.98
C ASP A 5 -6.06 10.31 -7.64
N ASP A 6 -6.24 9.34 -8.55
CA ASP A 6 -5.85 7.95 -8.28
C ASP A 6 -4.33 7.74 -8.30
N MET A 7 -3.60 8.47 -9.14
CA MET A 7 -2.13 8.41 -9.19
C MET A 7 -1.50 9.01 -7.93
N ASP A 8 -2.06 10.11 -7.43
CA ASP A 8 -1.59 10.75 -6.20
C ASP A 8 -1.82 9.85 -4.97
N ILE A 9 -3.00 9.22 -4.88
CA ILE A 9 -3.32 8.28 -3.80
C ILE A 9 -2.40 7.05 -3.83
N ALA A 10 -2.08 6.51 -5.01
CA ALA A 10 -1.21 5.35 -5.11
C ALA A 10 0.22 5.67 -4.67
N ASN A 11 0.74 6.85 -5.04
CA ASN A 11 2.05 7.32 -4.60
C ASN A 11 2.08 7.56 -3.08
N ASP A 12 1.02 8.11 -2.49
CA ASP A 12 0.90 8.26 -1.04
C ASP A 12 0.99 6.93 -0.30
N PHE A 13 0.32 5.89 -0.81
CA PHE A 13 0.42 4.54 -0.25
C PHE A 13 1.83 3.96 -0.35
N LEU A 14 2.52 4.21 -1.47
CA LEU A 14 3.90 3.76 -1.66
C LEU A 14 4.85 4.45 -0.67
N ASP A 15 4.70 5.77 -0.52
CA ASP A 15 5.47 6.57 0.43
C ASP A 15 5.22 6.13 1.87
N ALA A 16 3.96 5.89 2.22
CA ALA A 16 3.57 5.33 3.50
C ALA A 16 4.21 3.95 3.70
N ALA A 17 4.20 3.06 2.71
CA ALA A 17 4.81 1.73 2.83
C ALA A 17 6.30 1.79 3.19
N TYR A 18 7.04 2.75 2.62
CA TYR A 18 8.44 2.98 2.95
C TYR A 18 8.65 3.54 4.36
N LYS A 19 7.81 4.48 4.82
CA LYS A 19 7.99 5.22 6.09
C LYS A 19 7.23 4.61 7.28
N CYS A 20 6.34 3.65 7.06
CA CYS A 20 5.41 3.15 8.08
C CYS A 20 6.14 2.44 9.24
N LYS A 21 5.72 2.76 10.47
CA LYS A 21 6.18 2.12 11.72
C LYS A 21 5.54 0.73 11.86
N PRO A 22 6.19 -0.22 12.56
CA PRO A 22 5.71 -1.61 12.68
C PRO A 22 4.23 -1.74 13.10
N ASN A 23 3.82 -1.03 14.15
CA ASN A 23 2.46 -1.09 14.69
C ASN A 23 1.37 -0.62 13.71
N ASN A 24 1.75 0.10 12.64
CA ASN A 24 0.83 0.62 11.64
C ASN A 24 0.89 -0.14 10.31
N LEU A 25 1.71 -1.20 10.21
CA LEU A 25 1.85 -1.97 8.97
C LEU A 25 0.57 -2.75 8.62
N GLU A 26 -0.08 -3.40 9.58
CA GLU A 26 -1.34 -4.12 9.31
C GLU A 26 -2.49 -3.20 8.89
N PRO A 27 -2.79 -2.09 9.60
CA PRO A 27 -3.78 -1.12 9.13
C PRO A 27 -3.46 -0.54 7.75
N LEU A 28 -2.17 -0.30 7.45
CA LEU A 28 -1.75 0.19 6.15
C LEU A 28 -1.98 -0.84 5.04
N LEU A 29 -1.67 -2.12 5.30
CA LEU A 29 -1.92 -3.21 4.34
C LEU A 29 -3.41 -3.30 3.99
N GLN A 30 -4.30 -3.27 4.99
CA GLN A 30 -5.74 -3.33 4.77
C GLN A 30 -6.25 -2.18 3.88
N LYS A 31 -5.74 -0.96 4.08
CA LYS A 31 -6.11 0.19 3.25
C LYS A 31 -5.65 0.03 1.80
N ILE A 32 -4.41 -0.45 1.59
CA ILE A 32 -3.87 -0.71 0.25
C ILE A 32 -4.70 -1.78 -0.46
N GLU A 33 -5.02 -2.88 0.22
CA GLU A 33 -5.81 -3.97 -0.35
C GLU A 33 -7.25 -3.54 -0.69
N LEU A 34 -7.87 -2.71 0.14
CA LEU A 34 -9.18 -2.13 -0.15
C LEU A 34 -9.13 -1.24 -1.40
N LYS A 35 -8.10 -0.39 -1.53
CA LYS A 35 -7.95 0.47 -2.72
C LYS A 35 -7.69 -0.37 -3.98
N ILE A 36 -6.88 -1.42 -3.91
CA ILE A 36 -6.68 -2.36 -5.03
C ILE A 36 -8.00 -3.02 -5.43
N LYS A 37 -8.79 -3.49 -4.46
CA LYS A 37 -10.07 -4.15 -4.72
C LYS A 37 -11.09 -3.23 -5.39
N ASN A 38 -11.04 -1.94 -5.06
CA ASN A 38 -11.94 -0.92 -5.59
C ASN A 38 -11.42 -0.27 -6.88
N ASN A 39 -10.23 -0.65 -7.37
CA ASN A 39 -9.67 -0.12 -8.61
C ASN A 39 -10.01 -1.08 -9.75
N ASP A 40 -10.71 -0.59 -10.77
CA ASP A 40 -11.05 -1.35 -11.98
C ASP A 40 -9.80 -1.65 -12.83
N HIS A 41 -8.67 -1.00 -12.53
CA HIS A 41 -7.40 -1.18 -13.21
C HIS A 41 -6.29 -1.61 -12.26
N THR A 42 -5.39 -2.46 -12.77
CA THR A 42 -4.23 -2.91 -12.03
C THR A 42 -3.22 -1.77 -11.85
N ASP A 43 -3.27 -1.12 -10.70
CA ASP A 43 -2.29 -0.10 -10.32
C ASP A 43 -1.00 -0.75 -9.79
N LYS A 44 0.08 -0.61 -10.58
CA LYS A 44 1.40 -1.16 -10.26
C LYS A 44 2.01 -0.52 -9.00
N THR A 45 1.71 0.74 -8.72
CA THR A 45 2.19 1.46 -7.55
C THR A 45 1.53 0.93 -6.28
N LEU A 46 0.21 0.67 -6.31
CA LEU A 46 -0.49 0.00 -5.20
C LEU A 46 0.03 -1.42 -4.95
N LEU A 47 0.25 -2.20 -6.02
CA LEU A 47 0.85 -3.54 -5.89
C LEU A 47 2.24 -3.51 -5.26
N ARG A 48 3.06 -2.53 -5.64
CA ARG A 48 4.38 -2.33 -5.05
C ARG A 48 4.29 -1.93 -3.57
N ALA A 49 3.39 -1.01 -3.23
CA ALA A 49 3.15 -0.62 -1.85
C ALA A 49 2.74 -1.82 -0.99
N ARG A 50 1.81 -2.65 -1.50
CA ARG A 50 1.37 -3.90 -0.85
C ARG A 50 2.56 -4.83 -0.58
N MET A 51 3.38 -5.10 -1.60
CA MET A 51 4.55 -5.97 -1.48
C MET A 51 5.50 -5.50 -0.38
N ILE A 52 5.82 -4.20 -0.33
CA ILE A 52 6.72 -3.64 0.69
C ILE A 52 6.16 -3.84 2.09
N VAL A 53 4.87 -3.54 2.31
CA VAL A 53 4.24 -3.69 3.62
C VAL A 53 4.21 -5.15 4.05
N THR A 54 3.84 -6.07 3.16
CA THR A 54 3.83 -7.51 3.45
C THR A 54 5.23 -8.03 3.77
N SER A 55 6.27 -7.61 3.04
CA SER A 55 7.66 -7.98 3.35
C SER A 55 8.09 -7.46 4.73
N LYS A 56 7.72 -6.23 5.09
CA LYS A 56 8.00 -5.68 6.42
C LYS A 56 7.27 -6.42 7.53
N LEU A 57 6.02 -6.81 7.31
CA LEU A 57 5.26 -7.63 8.27
C LEU A 57 5.88 -9.01 8.46
N ALA A 58 6.29 -9.67 7.38
CA ALA A 58 6.97 -10.96 7.46
C ALA A 58 8.27 -10.88 8.29
N LEU A 59 9.07 -9.82 8.11
CA LEU A 59 10.26 -9.58 8.91
C LEU A 59 9.94 -9.27 10.39
N TYR A 60 8.82 -8.58 10.64
CA TYR A 60 8.38 -8.29 12.00
C TYR A 60 7.93 -9.54 12.74
N TYR A 61 7.19 -10.43 12.08
CA TYR A 61 6.70 -11.70 12.66
C TYR A 61 7.72 -12.84 12.63
N SER A 62 8.82 -12.68 11.90
CA SER A 62 9.94 -13.63 11.92
C SER A 62 10.88 -13.44 13.12
N LYS A 63 10.60 -12.49 14.01
CA LYS A 63 11.30 -12.27 15.28
C LYS A 63 10.51 -12.86 16.44
#